data_AF-A0A444U5L1-F1
#
_entry.id   AF-A0A444U5L1-F1
#
_cell.length_a   1.000
_cell.length_b   1.000
_cell.length_c   1.000
_cell.angle_alpha   90.00
_cell.angle_beta   90.00
_cell.angle_gamma   90.00
#
_symmetry.space_group_name_H-M   'P 1'
#
loop_
_entity.id
_entity.type
_entity.pdbx_description
1 polymer ?
#
loop_
_entity_poly.entity_id
_entity_poly.type
_entity_poly.pdbx_seq_one_letter_code
_entity_poly.pdbx_strand_id
1 'polypeptide(L)'
;MPWNMTKMPNHLHHSTQANAILAIEQFEGLLGIKCSQDLLFFLCAMYAPICTIDFQHDPIKPCKSVCERAKSGCEPVMKRYNHTWPESLACEDLPVYDRGVCISPEAIVTAEGPERCKCKPIKPNQKTYIRNNYNYVIRAKVKEVRSRCHDVSAVVEVKEILKSSLVNIPRDIVTLYSSSGCLCPPLNANEEYIIMGYESEEQSRLLLVEGSIAEKWKDRLGKKVKRWDQKLRNPGKGKSESVSGKNNAKQIRH
;
A
#
# COMPACT_ATOMS: atom_id res chain seq x y z
N MET A 1 22.45 3.77 -4.51
CA MET A 1 21.32 3.51 -5.43
C MET A 1 20.17 4.45 -5.10
N PRO A 2 19.48 5.04 -6.08
CA PRO A 2 18.42 6.03 -5.84
C PRO A 2 17.09 5.46 -5.30
N TRP A 3 16.84 4.15 -5.43
CA TRP A 3 15.63 3.48 -4.92
C TRP A 3 15.97 2.40 -3.89
N ASN A 4 15.00 2.11 -3.00
CA ASN A 4 15.11 1.10 -1.94
C ASN A 4 13.99 0.04 -1.97
N MET A 5 13.08 0.11 -2.95
CA MET A 5 12.02 -0.86 -3.18
C MET A 5 12.13 -1.44 -4.58
N THR A 6 12.02 -2.76 -4.69
CA THR A 6 12.08 -3.52 -5.95
C THR A 6 10.85 -4.38 -6.14
N LYS A 7 10.62 -4.84 -7.37
CA LYS A 7 9.61 -5.84 -7.72
C LYS A 7 10.25 -7.09 -8.31
N MET A 8 9.64 -8.24 -8.01
CA MET A 8 9.95 -9.52 -8.65
C MET A 8 8.72 -9.98 -9.48
N PRO A 9 8.92 -10.72 -10.59
CA PRO A 9 10.20 -11.13 -11.14
C PRO A 9 11.02 -9.95 -11.67
N ASN A 10 12.35 -10.06 -11.64
CA ASN A 10 13.24 -9.05 -12.23
C ASN A 10 13.42 -9.27 -13.75
N HIS A 11 14.23 -8.44 -14.41
CA HIS A 11 14.46 -8.51 -15.86
C HIS A 11 15.18 -9.78 -16.33
N LEU A 12 15.69 -10.56 -15.38
CA LEU A 12 16.35 -11.85 -15.59
C LEU A 12 15.48 -13.03 -15.12
N HIS A 13 14.19 -12.77 -14.89
CA HIS A 13 13.18 -13.76 -14.52
C HIS A 13 13.44 -14.48 -13.19
N HIS A 14 14.25 -13.91 -12.30
CA HIS A 14 14.33 -14.42 -10.93
C HIS A 14 13.01 -14.12 -10.21
N SER A 15 12.36 -15.14 -9.65
CA SER A 15 11.09 -14.96 -8.92
C SER A 15 11.27 -14.40 -7.51
N THR A 16 12.48 -14.47 -6.94
CA THR A 16 12.78 -14.04 -5.57
C THR A 16 14.06 -13.21 -5.53
N GLN A 17 14.13 -12.28 -4.58
CA GLN A 17 15.37 -11.52 -4.34
C GLN A 17 16.53 -12.42 -3.92
N ALA A 18 16.26 -13.52 -3.19
CA ALA A 18 17.29 -14.49 -2.81
C ALA A 18 17.99 -15.09 -4.04
N ASN A 19 17.24 -15.46 -5.08
CA ASN A 19 17.82 -15.97 -6.32
C ASN A 19 18.61 -14.87 -7.06
N ALA A 20 18.08 -13.64 -7.06
CA ALA A 20 18.77 -12.51 -7.68
C ALA A 20 20.09 -12.15 -6.98
N ILE A 21 20.14 -12.27 -5.64
CA ILE A 21 21.35 -12.06 -4.83
C ILE A 21 22.44 -13.04 -5.24
N LEU A 22 22.14 -14.34 -5.24
CA LEU A 22 23.10 -15.37 -5.66
C LEU A 22 23.63 -15.13 -7.08
N ALA A 23 22.77 -14.66 -7.99
CA ALA A 23 23.15 -14.41 -9.37
C ALA A 23 23.91 -13.09 -9.60
N ILE A 24 23.73 -12.06 -8.76
CA ILE A 24 24.47 -10.79 -8.89
C ILE A 24 25.83 -10.83 -8.20
N GLU A 25 26.01 -11.68 -7.17
CA GLU A 25 27.28 -11.86 -6.45
C GLU A 25 28.46 -12.16 -7.37
N GLN A 26 28.24 -12.84 -8.51
CA GLN A 26 29.28 -13.11 -9.51
C GLN A 26 29.94 -11.83 -10.08
N PHE A 27 29.27 -10.67 -9.99
CA PHE A 27 29.78 -9.39 -10.47
C PHE A 27 30.54 -8.58 -9.41
N GLU A 28 30.63 -9.06 -8.18
CA GLU A 28 31.29 -8.32 -7.07
C GLU A 28 32.74 -7.95 -7.41
N GLY A 29 33.50 -8.90 -7.97
CA GLY A 29 34.87 -8.65 -8.41
C GLY A 29 34.95 -7.59 -9.52
N LEU A 30 34.03 -7.64 -10.49
CA LEU A 30 33.99 -6.67 -11.60
C LEU A 30 33.61 -5.26 -11.12
N LEU A 31 32.67 -5.17 -10.18
CA LEU A 31 32.30 -3.92 -9.51
C LEU A 31 33.48 -3.32 -8.74
N GLY A 32 34.28 -4.15 -8.07
CA GLY A 32 35.49 -3.74 -7.36
C GLY A 32 36.55 -3.09 -8.25
N ILE A 33 36.62 -3.49 -9.53
CA ILE A 33 37.55 -2.93 -10.53
C ILE A 33 37.12 -1.52 -10.99
N LYS A 34 35.84 -1.16 -10.85
CA LYS A 34 35.28 0.15 -11.22
C LYS A 34 35.55 0.52 -12.70
N CYS A 35 35.43 -0.47 -13.58
CA CYS A 35 35.62 -0.32 -15.03
C CYS A 35 34.60 0.62 -15.72
N SER A 36 33.44 0.86 -15.11
CA SER A 36 32.45 1.83 -15.56
C SER A 36 31.68 2.39 -14.37
N GLN A 37 31.34 3.68 -14.41
CA GLN A 37 30.51 4.34 -13.39
C GLN A 37 29.05 3.88 -13.47
N ASP A 38 28.60 3.39 -14.62
CA ASP A 38 27.23 2.95 -14.87
C ASP A 38 27.00 1.48 -14.48
N LEU A 39 28.05 0.68 -14.25
CA LEU A 39 27.91 -0.77 -14.04
C LEU A 39 27.01 -1.11 -12.85
N LEU A 40 27.22 -0.46 -11.70
CA LEU A 40 26.42 -0.70 -10.49
C LEU A 40 24.95 -0.38 -10.75
N PHE A 41 24.69 0.78 -11.35
CA PHE A 41 23.33 1.20 -11.67
C PHE A 41 22.67 0.22 -12.63
N PHE A 42 23.36 -0.17 -13.70
CA PHE A 42 22.87 -1.09 -14.70
C PHE A 42 22.52 -2.47 -14.10
N LEU A 43 23.44 -3.06 -13.34
CA LEU A 43 23.20 -4.35 -12.68
C LEU A 43 22.04 -4.25 -11.69
N CYS A 44 22.00 -3.22 -10.84
CA CYS A 44 20.88 -3.04 -9.92
C CYS A 44 19.55 -2.83 -10.67
N ALA A 45 19.53 -2.08 -11.78
CA ALA A 45 18.32 -1.89 -12.59
C ALA A 45 17.84 -3.21 -13.22
N MET A 46 18.75 -4.12 -13.59
CA MET A 46 18.40 -5.44 -14.14
C MET A 46 17.95 -6.44 -13.07
N TYR A 47 18.68 -6.51 -11.94
CA TYR A 47 18.47 -7.51 -10.89
C TYR A 47 17.46 -7.08 -9.81
N ALA A 48 17.32 -5.78 -9.57
CA ALA A 48 16.44 -5.19 -8.57
C ALA A 48 15.76 -3.91 -9.12
N PRO A 49 14.91 -4.05 -10.17
CA PRO A 49 14.32 -2.91 -10.87
C PRO A 49 13.48 -2.03 -9.94
N ILE A 50 13.46 -0.73 -10.21
CA ILE A 50 12.69 0.22 -9.43
C ILE A 50 11.21 -0.16 -9.41
N CYS A 51 10.63 -0.17 -8.22
CA CYS A 51 9.20 -0.32 -8.07
C CYS A 51 8.45 1.01 -8.32
N THR A 52 7.55 1.04 -9.31
CA THR A 52 6.68 2.20 -9.61
C THR A 52 5.24 1.74 -9.85
N ILE A 53 4.27 2.65 -9.64
CA ILE A 53 2.82 2.34 -9.74
C ILE A 53 2.41 2.03 -11.17
N ASP A 54 3.03 2.71 -12.14
CA ASP A 54 2.68 2.59 -13.57
C ASP A 54 3.25 1.31 -14.22
N PHE A 55 4.31 0.74 -13.63
CA PHE A 55 5.04 -0.41 -14.17
C PHE A 55 4.93 -1.63 -13.24
N GLN A 56 3.71 -1.98 -12.86
CA GLN A 56 3.46 -3.09 -11.94
C GLN A 56 3.64 -4.46 -12.60
N HIS A 57 3.26 -4.68 -13.85
CA HIS A 57 3.36 -6.02 -14.45
C HIS A 57 4.72 -6.28 -15.12
N ASP A 58 5.28 -5.25 -15.74
CA ASP A 58 6.59 -5.28 -16.39
C ASP A 58 7.39 -4.09 -15.87
N PRO A 59 8.44 -4.30 -15.05
CA PRO A 59 9.21 -3.20 -14.48
C PRO A 59 9.87 -2.35 -15.56
N ILE A 60 10.18 -1.09 -15.25
CA ILE A 60 10.91 -0.25 -16.19
C ILE A 60 12.36 -0.77 -16.38
N LYS A 61 12.79 -0.89 -17.63
CA LYS A 61 14.15 -1.35 -17.99
C LYS A 61 15.17 -0.19 -17.95
N PRO A 62 16.46 -0.47 -17.70
CA PRO A 62 17.51 0.53 -17.91
C PRO A 62 17.59 0.90 -19.40
N CYS A 63 17.93 2.15 -19.68
CA CYS A 63 18.11 2.59 -21.05
C CYS A 63 19.28 1.86 -21.71
N LYS A 64 19.14 1.56 -23.00
CA LYS A 64 20.19 0.94 -23.83
C LYS A 64 21.54 1.64 -23.70
N SER A 65 21.54 2.97 -23.71
CA SER A 65 22.75 3.80 -23.56
C SER A 65 23.50 3.55 -22.23
N VAL A 66 22.80 3.23 -21.14
CA VAL A 66 23.41 2.91 -19.84
C VAL A 66 24.10 1.55 -19.89
N CYS A 67 23.44 0.55 -20.51
CA CYS A 67 24.04 -0.75 -20.74
C CYS A 67 25.30 -0.65 -21.61
N GLU A 68 25.22 0.11 -22.71
CA GLU A 68 26.35 0.27 -23.64
C GLU A 68 27.56 0.89 -22.95
N ARG A 69 27.37 1.92 -22.09
CA ARG A 69 28.46 2.50 -21.29
C ARG A 69 29.01 1.54 -20.23
N ALA A 70 28.17 0.71 -19.62
CA ALA A 70 28.63 -0.33 -18.70
C ALA A 70 29.45 -1.41 -19.43
N LYS A 71 28.92 -1.93 -20.54
CA LYS A 71 29.55 -2.94 -21.39
C LYS A 71 30.86 -2.44 -21.99
N SER A 72 30.91 -1.22 -22.53
CA SER A 72 32.11 -0.66 -23.15
C SER A 72 33.29 -0.54 -22.18
N GLY A 73 33.02 -0.17 -20.93
CA GLY A 73 34.05 -0.09 -19.89
C GLY A 73 34.47 -1.46 -19.36
N CYS A 74 33.53 -2.38 -19.18
CA CYS A 74 33.75 -3.60 -18.40
C CYS A 74 33.95 -4.87 -19.22
N GLU A 75 33.44 -4.97 -20.44
CA GLU A 75 33.65 -6.13 -21.30
C GLU A 75 35.15 -6.37 -21.60
N PRO A 76 35.99 -5.35 -21.89
CA PRO A 76 37.42 -5.56 -22.07
C PRO A 76 38.11 -6.14 -20.82
N VAL A 77 37.62 -5.79 -19.63
CA VAL A 77 38.13 -6.35 -18.36
C VAL A 77 37.73 -7.81 -18.22
N MET A 78 36.47 -8.14 -18.49
CA MET A 78 35.98 -9.52 -18.46
C MET A 78 36.78 -10.42 -19.44
N LYS A 79 37.03 -9.93 -20.66
CA LYS A 79 37.79 -10.66 -21.68
C LYS A 79 39.22 -10.99 -21.25
N ARG A 80 39.87 -10.14 -20.44
CA ARG A 80 41.22 -10.42 -19.88
C ARG A 80 41.23 -11.62 -18.93
N TYR A 81 40.09 -11.93 -18.32
CA TYR A 81 39.90 -13.07 -17.43
C TYR A 81 39.10 -14.21 -18.11
N ASN A 82 39.10 -14.26 -19.44
CA ASN A 82 38.38 -15.27 -20.24
C ASN A 82 36.86 -15.33 -19.97
N HIS A 83 36.26 -14.22 -19.55
CA HIS A 83 34.81 -14.07 -19.44
C HIS A 83 34.26 -13.20 -20.58
N THR A 84 33.00 -13.41 -20.93
CA THR A 84 32.29 -12.63 -21.94
C THR A 84 31.13 -11.88 -21.31
N TRP A 85 30.73 -10.76 -21.91
CA TRP A 85 29.50 -10.08 -21.50
C TRP A 85 28.31 -11.02 -21.73
N PRO A 86 27.49 -11.31 -20.70
CA PRO A 86 26.47 -12.33 -20.80
C PRO A 86 25.32 -11.91 -21.70
N GLU A 87 24.76 -12.86 -22.44
CA GLU A 87 23.63 -12.64 -23.36
C GLU A 87 22.38 -12.12 -22.64
N SER A 88 22.14 -12.57 -21.41
CA SER A 88 21.04 -12.07 -20.58
C SER A 88 21.15 -10.59 -20.19
N LEU A 89 22.32 -9.96 -20.41
CA LEU A 89 22.56 -8.53 -20.26
C LEU A 89 22.86 -7.84 -21.61
N ALA A 90 22.46 -8.44 -22.74
CA ALA A 90 22.62 -7.85 -24.06
C ALA A 90 21.94 -6.46 -24.11
N CYS A 91 22.66 -5.46 -24.63
CA CYS A 91 22.15 -4.09 -24.67
C CYS A 91 21.12 -3.89 -25.79
N GLU A 92 21.12 -4.80 -26.77
CA GLU A 92 20.25 -4.80 -27.93
C GLU A 92 18.77 -5.01 -27.55
N ASP A 93 18.51 -5.70 -26.43
CA ASP A 93 17.17 -6.00 -25.91
C ASP A 93 16.58 -4.88 -25.04
N LEU A 94 17.32 -3.78 -24.88
CA LEU A 94 16.95 -2.67 -24.02
C LEU A 94 16.36 -1.49 -24.82
N PRO A 95 15.39 -0.77 -24.23
CA PRO A 95 14.75 0.37 -24.89
C PRO A 95 15.69 1.55 -25.08
N VAL A 96 15.47 2.29 -26.18
CA VAL A 96 16.05 3.62 -26.43
C VAL A 96 15.06 4.67 -25.93
N TYR A 97 15.54 5.70 -25.22
CA TYR A 97 14.73 6.74 -24.58
C TYR A 97 13.72 7.40 -25.54
N ASP A 98 14.13 7.63 -26.79
CA ASP A 98 13.30 8.31 -27.80
C ASP A 98 12.14 7.45 -28.32
N ARG A 99 12.13 6.14 -28.01
CA ARG A 99 11.14 5.16 -28.50
C ARG A 99 10.44 4.37 -27.38
N GLY A 100 10.69 4.71 -26.11
CA GLY A 100 10.09 4.03 -24.96
C GLY A 100 10.52 4.63 -23.62
N VAL A 101 9.88 4.20 -22.53
CA VAL A 101 10.21 4.67 -21.18
C VAL A 101 11.32 3.78 -20.60
N CYS A 102 12.44 4.37 -20.22
CA CYS A 102 13.59 3.67 -19.63
C CYS A 102 14.28 4.54 -18.57
N ILE A 103 15.07 3.92 -17.68
CA ILE A 103 15.77 4.64 -16.61
C ILE A 103 17.26 4.84 -16.89
N SER A 104 17.75 6.04 -16.58
CA SER A 104 19.18 6.38 -16.54
C SER A 104 19.55 6.99 -15.19
N PRO A 105 20.83 6.95 -14.77
CA PRO A 105 21.27 7.53 -13.50
C PRO A 105 20.91 9.02 -13.33
N GLU A 106 20.95 9.78 -14.43
CA GLU A 106 20.74 11.23 -14.45
C GLU A 106 19.26 11.62 -14.35
N ALA A 107 18.36 10.75 -14.81
CA ALA A 107 16.91 10.98 -14.76
C ALA A 107 16.34 10.76 -13.35
N ILE A 108 17.05 10.05 -12.48
CA ILE A 108 16.62 9.88 -11.09
C ILE A 108 17.15 11.06 -10.27
N VAL A 109 16.53 12.23 -10.47
CA VAL A 109 16.52 13.27 -9.44
C VAL A 109 16.14 12.58 -8.15
N THR A 110 16.87 12.84 -7.06
CA THR A 110 16.53 12.40 -5.72
C THR A 110 15.16 12.99 -5.33
N ALA A 111 14.09 12.40 -5.85
CA ALA A 111 12.76 12.54 -5.31
C ALA A 111 12.90 12.07 -3.86
N GLU A 112 12.64 12.96 -2.93
CA GLU A 112 12.83 12.80 -1.49
C GLU A 112 12.04 11.61 -0.94
N GLY A 113 12.52 10.37 -1.16
CA GLY A 113 11.84 9.16 -0.74
C GLY A 113 10.40 9.05 -1.26
N PRO A 114 9.68 7.98 -0.88
CA PRO A 114 8.24 7.98 -1.04
C PRO A 114 7.68 9.12 -0.17
N GLU A 115 6.92 10.04 -0.77
CA GLU A 115 6.15 11.02 -0.02
C GLU A 115 5.47 10.30 1.15
N ARG A 116 5.85 10.65 2.38
CA ARG A 116 5.23 10.06 3.58
C ARG A 116 3.73 10.21 3.43
N CYS A 117 2.99 9.10 3.40
CA CYS A 117 1.54 9.08 3.20
C CYS A 117 0.81 10.14 4.05
N LYS A 118 0.34 11.22 3.42
CA LYS A 118 -0.41 12.30 4.08
C LYS A 118 -1.91 12.02 4.00
N CYS A 119 -2.41 11.14 4.85
CA CYS A 119 -3.86 10.90 4.94
C CYS A 119 -4.53 12.07 5.68
N LYS A 120 -5.61 12.65 5.13
CA LYS A 120 -6.41 13.64 5.85
C LYS A 120 -7.15 12.96 7.02
N PRO A 121 -6.92 13.35 8.29
CA PRO A 121 -7.58 12.72 9.41
C PRO A 121 -9.07 13.06 9.44
N ILE A 122 -9.92 12.04 9.57
CA ILE A 122 -11.38 12.18 9.60
C ILE A 122 -11.89 11.88 11.01
N LYS A 123 -12.56 12.85 11.64
CA LYS A 123 -13.10 12.67 12.99
C LYS A 123 -14.31 11.72 12.99
N PRO A 124 -14.31 10.67 13.83
CA PRO A 124 -15.44 9.74 13.98
C PRO A 124 -16.58 10.39 14.76
N ASN A 125 -17.54 10.99 14.07
CA ASN A 125 -18.75 11.53 14.66
C ASN A 125 -19.99 11.11 13.85
N GLN A 126 -21.18 11.30 14.43
CA GLN A 126 -22.43 10.86 13.82
C GLN A 126 -22.68 11.49 12.44
N LYS A 127 -22.41 12.79 12.27
CA LYS A 127 -22.61 13.49 11.00
C LYS A 127 -21.71 12.93 9.92
N THR A 128 -20.44 12.69 10.23
CA THR A 128 -19.48 12.03 9.32
C THR A 128 -19.94 10.62 8.96
N TYR A 129 -20.33 9.82 9.96
CA TYR A 129 -20.75 8.44 9.78
C TYR A 129 -21.92 8.32 8.79
N ILE A 130 -22.92 9.17 8.96
CA ILE A 130 -24.10 9.22 8.09
C ILE A 130 -23.72 9.69 6.69
N ARG A 131 -22.99 10.81 6.59
CA ARG A 131 -22.61 11.41 5.31
C ARG A 131 -21.77 10.48 4.44
N ASN A 132 -20.81 9.78 5.03
CA ASN A 132 -19.86 8.95 4.30
C ASN A 132 -20.42 7.56 3.96
N ASN A 133 -21.56 7.16 4.55
CA ASN A 133 -22.28 5.92 4.21
C ASN A 133 -21.39 4.66 4.08
N TYR A 134 -20.57 4.38 5.09
CA TYR A 134 -19.66 3.23 5.11
C TYR A 134 -20.38 1.90 4.85
N ASN A 135 -19.83 1.03 3.99
CA ASN A 135 -20.40 -0.28 3.70
C ASN A 135 -20.20 -1.26 4.86
N TYR A 136 -19.00 -1.23 5.46
CA TYR A 136 -18.66 -2.07 6.61
C TYR A 136 -18.16 -1.26 7.80
N VAL A 137 -18.37 -1.83 8.99
CA VAL A 137 -17.79 -1.38 10.26
C VAL A 137 -17.40 -2.59 11.08
N ILE A 138 -16.12 -2.71 11.40
CA ILE A 138 -15.57 -3.84 12.15
C ILE A 138 -14.71 -3.37 13.31
N ARG A 139 -14.66 -4.17 14.39
CA ARG A 139 -13.56 -4.15 15.36
C ARG A 139 -12.57 -5.21 14.93
N ALA A 140 -11.32 -4.83 14.69
CA ALA A 140 -10.31 -5.77 14.24
C ALA A 140 -8.95 -5.47 14.90
N LYS A 141 -8.16 -6.52 15.12
CA LYS A 141 -6.76 -6.42 15.52
C LYS A 141 -5.86 -6.50 14.30
N VAL A 142 -4.97 -5.55 14.12
CA VAL A 142 -4.03 -5.56 12.99
C VAL A 142 -2.95 -6.60 13.27
N LYS A 143 -2.81 -7.60 12.39
CA LYS A 143 -1.73 -8.58 12.47
C LYS A 143 -0.46 -8.00 11.86
N GLU A 144 -0.58 -7.49 10.64
CA GLU A 144 0.54 -6.91 9.89
C GLU A 144 0.03 -5.95 8.81
N VAL A 145 0.90 -5.02 8.41
CA VAL A 145 0.72 -4.19 7.22
C VAL A 145 1.73 -4.67 6.19
N ARG A 146 1.23 -5.19 5.07
CA ARG A 146 2.06 -5.65 3.95
C ARG A 146 2.22 -4.50 2.98
N SER A 147 3.46 -4.15 2.69
CA SER A 147 3.80 -3.25 1.58
C SER A 147 4.59 -4.04 0.55
N ARG A 148 4.02 -4.21 -0.64
CA ARG A 148 4.66 -4.86 -1.78
C ARG A 148 4.53 -3.96 -2.99
N CYS A 149 5.57 -3.20 -3.26
CA CYS A 149 5.66 -2.38 -4.46
C CYS A 149 4.39 -1.55 -4.75
N HIS A 150 4.15 -0.52 -3.92
CA HIS A 150 2.94 0.31 -3.93
C HIS A 150 1.60 -0.42 -3.69
N ASP A 151 1.57 -1.77 -3.67
CA ASP A 151 0.43 -2.49 -3.09
C ASP A 151 0.57 -2.50 -1.58
N VAL A 152 -0.22 -1.65 -0.92
CA VAL A 152 -0.31 -1.62 0.54
C VAL A 152 -1.62 -2.26 0.99
N SER A 153 -1.51 -3.25 1.85
CA SER A 153 -2.65 -3.95 2.43
C SER A 153 -2.44 -4.20 3.92
N ALA A 154 -3.54 -4.27 4.67
CA ALA A 154 -3.51 -4.60 6.08
C ALA A 154 -4.18 -5.95 6.31
N VAL A 155 -3.47 -6.87 6.95
CA VAL A 155 -4.03 -8.15 7.39
C VAL A 155 -4.55 -7.96 8.80
N VAL A 156 -5.84 -8.18 9.01
CA VAL A 156 -6.52 -7.93 10.29
C VAL A 156 -7.30 -9.15 10.73
N GLU A 157 -7.39 -9.35 12.04
CA GLU A 157 -8.25 -10.35 12.67
C GLU A 157 -9.56 -9.70 13.13
N VAL A 158 -10.67 -10.09 12.54
CA VAL A 158 -11.98 -9.50 12.85
C VAL A 158 -12.50 -10.06 14.18
N LYS A 159 -12.66 -9.18 15.17
CA LYS A 159 -13.20 -9.53 16.49
C LYS A 159 -14.70 -9.30 16.58
N GLU A 160 -15.20 -8.24 15.94
CA GLU A 160 -16.63 -7.90 15.94
C GLU A 160 -17.03 -7.25 14.61
N ILE A 161 -18.24 -7.55 14.13
CA ILE A 161 -18.83 -6.95 12.95
C ILE A 161 -20.01 -6.10 13.43
N LEU A 162 -19.91 -4.79 13.26
CA LEU A 162 -20.94 -3.83 13.65
C LEU A 162 -21.87 -3.50 12.47
N LYS A 163 -21.32 -3.48 11.26
CA LYS A 163 -22.04 -3.27 9.99
C LYS A 163 -21.32 -4.04 8.89
N SER A 164 -22.08 -4.61 7.97
CA SER A 164 -21.63 -5.21 6.72
C SER A 164 -22.70 -4.98 5.65
N SER A 165 -22.32 -4.94 4.38
CA SER A 165 -23.25 -4.77 3.27
C SER A 165 -23.30 -6.02 2.39
N LEU A 166 -22.54 -6.05 1.30
CA LEU A 166 -22.58 -7.07 0.25
C LEU A 166 -21.51 -8.15 0.47
N VAL A 167 -20.31 -7.75 0.90
CA VAL A 167 -19.19 -8.67 1.10
C VAL A 167 -19.39 -9.45 2.40
N ASN A 168 -19.22 -10.77 2.33
CA ASN A 168 -19.26 -11.64 3.51
C ASN A 168 -17.98 -11.43 4.34
N ILE A 169 -18.11 -10.91 5.55
CA ILE A 169 -17.01 -10.67 6.47
C ILE A 169 -17.01 -11.77 7.54
N PRO A 170 -16.08 -12.72 7.54
CA PRO A 170 -15.97 -13.71 8.61
C PRO A 170 -15.37 -13.10 9.87
N ARG A 171 -15.65 -13.71 11.04
CA ARG A 171 -14.94 -13.43 12.31
C ARG A 171 -13.59 -14.15 12.34
N ASP A 172 -12.77 -13.85 11.35
CA ASP A 172 -11.46 -14.46 11.13
C ASP A 172 -10.50 -13.44 10.50
N ILE A 173 -9.40 -13.90 9.92
CA ILE A 173 -8.42 -13.09 9.21
C ILE A 173 -9.00 -12.62 7.88
N VAL A 174 -8.95 -11.31 7.65
CA VAL A 174 -9.31 -10.67 6.38
C VAL A 174 -8.22 -9.70 5.95
N THR A 175 -8.18 -9.40 4.65
CA THR A 175 -7.26 -8.40 4.09
C THR A 175 -8.03 -7.13 3.73
N LEU A 176 -7.53 -5.99 4.20
CA LEU A 176 -8.00 -4.67 3.80
C LEU A 176 -7.06 -4.15 2.70
N TYR A 177 -7.61 -3.82 1.55
CA TYR A 177 -6.85 -3.37 0.38
C TYR A 177 -6.87 -1.84 0.29
N SER A 178 -5.70 -1.25 0.06
CA SER A 178 -5.63 0.14 -0.39
C SER A 178 -5.71 0.19 -1.91
N SER A 179 -6.30 1.26 -2.45
CA SER A 179 -6.27 1.58 -3.88
C SER A 179 -5.08 2.49 -4.26
N SER A 180 -4.14 2.71 -3.34
CA SER A 180 -2.99 3.59 -3.51
C SER A 180 -1.73 3.00 -2.89
N GLY A 181 -0.57 3.59 -3.21
CA GLY A 181 0.74 3.34 -2.58
C GLY A 181 0.79 3.55 -1.06
N CYS A 182 -0.33 3.91 -0.44
CA CYS A 182 -0.44 4.33 0.94
C CYS A 182 -1.62 3.65 1.64
N LEU A 183 -1.41 3.18 2.87
CA LEU A 183 -2.51 2.76 3.73
C LEU A 183 -3.14 4.01 4.37
N CYS A 184 -4.34 4.37 3.95
CA CYS A 184 -5.06 5.51 4.50
C CYS A 184 -6.44 5.08 5.02
N PRO A 185 -6.71 5.22 6.33
CA PRO A 185 -5.82 5.71 7.39
C PRO A 185 -4.67 4.75 7.77
N PRO A 186 -3.57 5.24 8.37
CA PRO A 186 -2.47 4.40 8.80
C PRO A 186 -2.89 3.47 9.94
N LEU A 187 -2.36 2.25 9.92
CA LEU A 187 -2.60 1.21 10.92
C LEU A 187 -1.25 0.72 11.47
N ASN A 188 -1.19 0.49 12.78
CA ASN A 188 -0.03 -0.15 13.40
C ASN A 188 -0.33 -1.62 13.72
N ALA A 189 0.65 -2.48 13.51
CA ALA A 189 0.56 -3.89 13.89
C ALA A 189 0.32 -4.04 15.41
N ASN A 190 -0.37 -5.11 15.78
CA ASN A 190 -0.75 -5.48 17.15
C ASN A 190 -1.72 -4.54 17.87
N GLU A 191 -2.18 -3.47 17.22
CA GLU A 191 -3.19 -2.58 17.77
C GLU A 191 -4.61 -2.97 17.32
N GLU A 192 -5.59 -2.72 18.18
CA GLU A 192 -7.01 -2.91 17.87
C GLU A 192 -7.65 -1.61 17.43
N TYR A 193 -8.47 -1.70 16.38
CA TYR A 193 -9.15 -0.56 15.78
C TYR A 193 -10.64 -0.83 15.62
N ILE A 194 -11.43 0.24 15.65
CA ILE A 194 -12.69 0.30 14.91
C ILE A 194 -12.41 0.85 13.52
N ILE A 195 -12.77 0.08 12.50
CA ILE A 195 -12.49 0.38 11.10
C ILE A 195 -13.82 0.54 10.38
N MET A 196 -13.98 1.65 9.65
CA MET A 196 -15.14 1.98 8.83
C MET A 196 -14.65 2.23 7.41
N GLY A 197 -15.16 1.47 6.46
CA GLY A 197 -14.66 1.52 5.08
C GLY A 197 -15.70 1.13 4.05
N TYR A 198 -15.20 0.84 2.85
CA TYR A 198 -16.02 0.59 1.67
C TYR A 198 -15.78 -0.81 1.13
N GLU A 199 -16.74 -1.33 0.39
CA GLU A 199 -16.65 -2.65 -0.25
C GLU A 199 -16.49 -2.45 -1.76
N SER A 200 -15.61 -3.21 -2.40
CA SER A 200 -15.59 -3.37 -3.85
C SER A 200 -16.46 -4.57 -4.20
N GLU A 201 -17.60 -4.31 -4.84
CA GLU A 201 -18.55 -5.35 -5.26
C GLU A 201 -17.93 -6.26 -6.33
N GLU A 202 -17.32 -5.67 -7.35
CA GLU A 202 -16.68 -6.40 -8.46
C GLU A 202 -15.60 -7.39 -8.00
N GLN A 203 -14.80 -7.01 -7.00
CA GLN A 203 -13.69 -7.84 -6.53
C GLN A 203 -13.99 -8.58 -5.23
N SER A 204 -15.17 -8.38 -4.62
CA SER A 204 -15.52 -8.88 -3.29
C SER A 204 -14.46 -8.54 -2.24
N ARG A 205 -13.94 -7.29 -2.24
CA ARG A 205 -12.84 -6.83 -1.36
C ARG A 205 -13.29 -5.78 -0.35
N LEU A 206 -12.65 -5.78 0.82
CA LEU A 206 -12.74 -4.71 1.80
C LEU A 206 -11.68 -3.64 1.53
N LEU A 207 -12.09 -2.39 1.39
CA LEU A 207 -11.23 -1.27 1.01
C LEU A 207 -10.93 -0.35 2.19
N LEU A 208 -9.65 -0.02 2.38
CA LEU A 208 -9.15 0.99 3.30
C LEU A 208 -8.51 2.13 2.49
N VAL A 209 -9.33 3.13 2.14
CA VAL A 209 -9.01 4.19 1.18
C VAL A 209 -9.27 5.57 1.78
N GLU A 210 -8.92 6.63 1.05
CA GLU A 210 -9.26 7.99 1.46
C GLU A 210 -10.78 8.13 1.72
N GLY A 211 -11.15 8.66 2.89
CA GLY A 211 -12.54 8.68 3.35
C GLY A 211 -12.88 7.62 4.40
N SER A 212 -12.13 6.52 4.46
CA SER A 212 -12.23 5.50 5.53
C SER A 212 -11.78 6.06 6.88
N ILE A 213 -12.24 5.44 7.96
CA ILE A 213 -11.85 5.79 9.33
C ILE A 213 -11.25 4.54 9.99
N ALA A 214 -10.11 4.71 10.65
CA ALA A 214 -9.56 3.73 11.57
C ALA A 214 -9.14 4.45 12.84
N GLU A 215 -9.77 4.09 13.95
CA GLU A 215 -9.53 4.71 15.25
C GLU A 215 -9.24 3.61 16.28
N LYS A 216 -8.23 3.81 17.13
CA LYS A 216 -7.89 2.81 18.16
C LYS A 216 -9.13 2.48 18.98
N TRP A 217 -9.35 1.19 19.22
CA TRP A 217 -10.56 0.71 19.88
C TRP A 217 -10.73 1.34 21.26
N LYS A 218 -11.94 1.86 21.50
CA LYS A 218 -12.40 2.35 22.81
C LYS A 218 -13.85 1.91 22.98
N ASP A 219 -14.19 1.25 24.07
CA ASP A 219 -15.56 0.72 24.27
C ASP A 219 -16.65 1.79 24.16
N ARG A 220 -16.34 3.01 24.62
CA ARG A 220 -17.24 4.17 24.48
C ARG A 220 -17.52 4.52 23.02
N LEU A 221 -16.52 4.41 22.14
CA LEU A 221 -16.67 4.68 20.72
C LEU A 221 -17.47 3.58 20.03
N GLY A 222 -17.17 2.31 20.32
CA GLY A 222 -17.94 1.17 19.81
C GLY A 222 -19.43 1.28 20.15
N LYS A 223 -19.76 1.61 21.41
CA LYS A 223 -21.15 1.87 21.83
C LYS A 223 -21.81 3.02 21.07
N LYS A 224 -21.08 4.11 20.79
CA LYS A 224 -21.59 5.24 20.00
C LYS A 224 -21.90 4.85 18.57
N VAL A 225 -21.00 4.12 17.91
CA VAL A 225 -21.17 3.69 16.51
C VAL A 225 -22.36 2.75 16.35
N LYS A 226 -22.54 1.79 17.27
CA LYS A 226 -23.75 0.95 17.29
C LYS A 226 -25.05 1.76 17.36
N ARG A 227 -25.08 2.83 18.17
CA ARG A 227 -26.23 3.74 18.26
C ARG A 227 -26.43 4.55 16.98
N TRP A 228 -25.35 4.96 16.31
CA TRP A 228 -25.44 5.68 15.04
C TRP A 228 -26.03 4.79 13.94
N ASP A 229 -25.56 3.55 13.82
CA ASP A 229 -26.08 2.57 12.86
C ASP A 229 -27.55 2.21 13.15
N GLN A 230 -27.91 2.00 14.41
CA GLN A 230 -29.29 1.70 14.80
C GLN A 230 -30.26 2.83 14.44
N LYS A 231 -29.85 4.10 14.57
CA LYS A 231 -30.67 5.27 14.16
C LYS A 231 -30.86 5.35 12.65
N LEU A 232 -29.87 4.93 11.86
CA LEU A 232 -29.99 4.86 10.40
C LEU A 232 -30.96 3.75 9.98
N ARG A 233 -30.89 2.58 10.63
CA ARG A 233 -31.82 1.48 10.36
C ARG A 233 -33.25 1.77 10.82
N ASN A 234 -33.42 2.57 11.88
CA ASN A 234 -34.73 2.87 12.50
C ASN A 234 -34.94 4.38 12.73
N PRO A 235 -35.20 5.18 11.68
CA PRO A 235 -35.35 6.63 11.80
C PRO A 235 -36.55 7.08 12.67
N GLY A 236 -37.52 6.20 12.97
CA GLY A 236 -38.78 6.54 13.63
C GLY A 236 -38.86 6.47 15.17
N LYS A 237 -37.83 5.97 15.89
CA LYS A 237 -37.94 5.70 17.35
C LYS A 237 -37.34 6.78 18.28
N GLY A 238 -37.09 7.99 17.77
CA GLY A 238 -36.39 9.06 18.52
C GLY A 238 -37.24 10.18 19.12
N LYS A 239 -38.58 10.12 19.03
CA LYS A 239 -39.50 11.15 19.58
C LYS A 239 -40.59 10.52 20.43
N SER A 240 -40.24 10.00 21.60
CA SER A 240 -41.22 9.75 22.66
C SER A 240 -40.51 9.56 23.99
N GLU A 241 -40.14 10.66 24.65
CA GLU A 241 -39.90 10.72 26.10
C GLU A 241 -39.62 12.16 26.53
N SER A 242 -40.69 12.94 26.78
CA SER A 242 -40.72 14.02 27.79
C SER A 242 -42.06 14.80 27.77
N VAL A 243 -43.15 14.16 28.21
CA VAL A 243 -44.25 14.91 28.87
C VAL A 243 -44.69 14.10 30.08
N SER A 244 -43.95 14.24 31.18
CA SER A 244 -44.47 13.94 32.51
C SER A 244 -45.19 15.19 33.03
N GLY A 245 -46.51 15.23 32.81
CA GLY A 245 -47.38 16.23 33.42
C GLY A 245 -47.47 16.00 34.94
N LYS A 246 -46.72 16.76 35.73
CA LYS A 246 -47.00 17.00 37.14
C LYS A 246 -47.79 18.30 37.26
N ASN A 247 -49.12 18.21 37.33
CA ASN A 247 -49.94 19.32 37.78
C ASN A 247 -50.20 19.17 39.28
N ASN A 248 -49.47 19.96 40.08
CA ASN A 248 -49.84 20.29 41.46
C ASN A 248 -50.84 21.46 41.39
N ALA A 249 -52.11 21.21 41.73
CA ALA A 249 -53.07 22.28 42.01
C ALA A 249 -53.16 22.49 43.53
N LYS A 250 -52.82 23.71 43.95
CA LYS A 250 -52.90 24.22 45.32
C LYS A 250 -54.36 24.35 45.76
N GLN A 251 -54.56 24.01 47.03
CA GLN A 251 -55.72 24.25 47.86
C GLN A 251 -55.89 25.77 48.12
N ILE A 252 -57.08 26.32 47.89
CA ILE A 252 -57.50 27.64 48.41
C ILE A 252 -58.81 27.43 49.16
N ARG A 253 -58.81 27.87 50.43
CA ARG A 253 -59.98 28.03 51.30
C ARG A 253 -60.81 29.23 50.83
N HIS A 254 -62.12 29.08 50.75
CA HIS A 254 -63.10 29.78 51.59
C HIS A 254 -64.49 29.18 51.37
#